data_AF-A0A0A7FU74-F1
#
_entry.id   AF-A0A0A7FU74-F1
#
_cell.length_a   1.000
_cell.length_b   1.000
_cell.length_c   1.000
_cell.angle_alpha   90.00
_cell.angle_beta   90.00
_cell.angle_gamma   90.00
#
_symmetry.space_group_name_H-M   'P 1'
#
loop_
_entity.id
_entity.type
_entity.pdbx_description
1 polymer ?
#
loop_
_entity_poly.entity_id
_entity_poly.type
_entity_poly.pdbx_seq_one_letter_code
_entity_poly.pdbx_strand_id
1 'polypeptide(L)'
;MREEDKAYIAGIIDGEGSIMLERIHKNQHPSPVVSVTSTTPELLKYLKTTLGSGTITRKTNYNKEKHKDCYTFVICYDSAIKLLKDIYPYLIIETKKLRAKMIIDEYKALTPRNGRYSDELLERKYEFYERFRKIK
;
A
#
# COMPACT_ATOMS: atom_id res chain seq x y z
N MET A 1 -16.76 -6.16 1.78
CA MET A 1 -15.85 -6.72 2.80
C MET A 1 -16.52 -6.54 4.14
N ARG A 2 -16.61 -7.60 4.95
CA ARG A 2 -17.27 -7.53 6.26
C ARG A 2 -16.34 -6.85 7.28
N GLU A 3 -16.86 -6.44 8.43
CA GLU A 3 -16.04 -5.73 9.44
C GLU A 3 -14.94 -6.64 10.01
N GLU A 4 -15.21 -7.93 10.19
CA GLU A 4 -14.22 -8.92 10.61
C GLU A 4 -13.07 -9.06 9.60
N ASP A 5 -13.38 -9.01 8.29
CA ASP A 5 -12.36 -9.07 7.25
C ASP A 5 -11.50 -7.80 7.26
N LYS A 6 -12.13 -6.62 7.46
CA LYS A 6 -11.42 -5.34 7.58
C LYS A 6 -10.46 -5.33 8.77
N ALA A 7 -10.94 -5.74 9.94
CA ALA A 7 -10.13 -5.80 11.16
C ALA A 7 -8.98 -6.80 11.03
N TYR A 8 -9.24 -7.98 10.47
CA TYR A 8 -8.21 -9.00 10.27
C TYR A 8 -7.13 -8.54 9.27
N ILE A 9 -7.53 -7.93 8.15
CA ILE A 9 -6.59 -7.39 7.15
C ILE A 9 -5.79 -6.22 7.74
N ALA A 10 -6.40 -5.37 8.57
CA ALA A 10 -5.67 -4.32 9.30
C ALA A 10 -4.57 -4.92 10.18
N GLY A 11 -4.87 -5.98 10.94
CA GLY A 11 -3.89 -6.70 11.75
C GLY A 11 -2.74 -7.30 10.92
N ILE A 12 -3.06 -7.91 9.76
CA ILE A 12 -2.04 -8.42 8.83
C ILE A 12 -1.16 -7.27 8.33
N ILE A 13 -1.76 -6.14 7.97
CA ILE A 13 -1.02 -4.98 7.46
C ILE A 13 -0.16 -4.37 8.56
N ASP A 14 -0.59 -4.35 9.82
CA ASP A 14 0.20 -3.89 10.95
C ASP A 14 1.39 -4.79 11.26
N GLY A 15 1.22 -6.11 11.13
CA GLY A 15 2.30 -7.08 11.36
C GLY A 15 3.29 -7.21 10.20
N GLU A 16 2.81 -7.55 9.00
CA GLU A 16 3.65 -7.91 7.85
C GLU A 16 3.56 -6.89 6.69
N GLY A 17 2.62 -5.95 6.78
CA GLY A 17 2.33 -5.02 5.70
C GLY A 17 3.19 -3.77 5.67
N SER A 18 3.18 -3.11 4.52
CA SER A 18 3.78 -1.80 4.29
C SER A 18 2.80 -0.89 3.56
N ILE A 19 2.73 0.39 3.99
CA ILE A 19 1.97 1.45 3.33
C ILE A 19 2.97 2.47 2.79
N MET A 20 2.99 2.65 1.48
CA MET A 20 4.07 3.32 0.75
C MET A 20 3.53 4.23 -0.38
N LEU A 21 4.40 5.13 -0.86
CA LEU A 21 4.23 5.86 -2.11
C LEU A 21 5.39 5.49 -3.03
N GLU A 22 5.12 4.79 -4.12
CA GLU A 22 6.16 4.26 -5.03
C GLU A 22 5.90 4.64 -6.49
N ARG A 23 6.99 4.82 -7.25
CA ARG A 23 6.90 4.99 -8.70
C ARG A 23 6.78 3.62 -9.34
N ILE A 24 5.56 3.28 -9.78
CA ILE A 24 5.28 1.99 -10.43
C ILE A 24 5.87 1.95 -11.84
N HIS A 25 5.85 3.08 -12.54
CA HIS A 25 6.50 3.26 -13.83
C HIS A 25 7.45 4.46 -13.79
N LYS A 26 8.51 4.42 -14.61
CA LYS A 26 9.58 5.45 -14.64
C LYS A 26 9.05 6.88 -14.84
N ASN A 27 8.01 7.03 -15.65
CA ASN A 27 7.44 8.32 -16.05
C ASN A 27 6.19 8.70 -15.22
N GLN A 28 6.00 8.09 -14.06
CA GLN A 28 4.88 8.38 -13.17
C GLN A 28 5.35 8.93 -11.83
N HIS A 29 4.53 9.82 -11.25
CA HIS A 29 4.72 10.24 -9.88
C HIS A 29 4.41 9.09 -8.90
N PRO A 30 4.98 9.12 -7.69
CA PRO A 30 4.71 8.12 -6.66
C PRO A 30 3.21 7.93 -6.42
N SER A 31 2.78 6.66 -6.37
CA SER A 31 1.40 6.23 -6.19
C SER A 31 1.25 5.41 -4.91
N PRO A 32 0.06 5.39 -4.27
CA PRO A 32 -0.22 4.56 -3.12
C PRO A 32 0.00 3.09 -3.44
N VAL A 33 0.78 2.44 -2.60
CA VAL A 33 1.04 1.00 -2.65
C VAL A 33 0.89 0.45 -1.24
N VAL A 34 0.12 -0.63 -1.12
CA VAL A 34 0.09 -1.48 0.07
C VAL A 34 0.66 -2.83 -0.32
N SER A 35 1.60 -3.34 0.45
CA SER A 35 2.21 -4.65 0.21
C SER A 35 2.24 -5.50 1.48
N VAL A 36 2.15 -6.82 1.32
CA VAL A 36 2.33 -7.81 2.39
C VAL A 36 3.27 -8.88 1.87
N THR A 37 4.37 -9.12 2.59
CA THR A 37 5.37 -10.14 2.22
C THR A 37 5.29 -11.29 3.20
N SER A 38 5.09 -12.52 2.71
CA SER A 38 4.95 -13.70 3.56
C SER A 38 5.53 -14.95 2.89
N THR A 39 5.91 -15.92 3.73
CA THR A 39 6.28 -17.29 3.28
C THR A 39 5.09 -18.24 3.25
N THR A 40 3.90 -17.75 3.63
CA THR A 40 2.63 -18.50 3.67
C THR A 40 1.73 -18.07 2.50
N PRO A 41 1.66 -18.83 1.39
CA PRO A 41 0.89 -18.42 0.20
C PRO A 41 -0.62 -18.36 0.43
N GLU A 42 -1.16 -19.15 1.38
CA GLU A 42 -2.58 -19.18 1.72
C GLU A 42 -3.07 -17.82 2.21
N LEU A 43 -2.26 -17.14 3.03
CA LEU A 43 -2.54 -15.80 3.53
C LEU A 43 -2.63 -14.79 2.38
N LEU A 44 -1.69 -14.83 1.44
CA LEU A 44 -1.67 -13.92 0.31
C LEU A 44 -2.81 -14.19 -0.68
N LYS A 45 -3.19 -15.47 -0.85
CA LYS A 45 -4.37 -15.86 -1.62
C LYS A 45 -5.65 -15.36 -0.96
N TYR A 46 -5.77 -15.46 0.36
CA TYR A 46 -6.89 -14.87 1.11
C TYR A 46 -7.01 -13.37 0.84
N LEU A 47 -5.91 -12.62 0.99
CA LEU A 47 -5.91 -11.17 0.69
C LEU A 47 -6.38 -10.87 -0.73
N LYS A 48 -5.84 -11.57 -1.73
CA LYS A 48 -6.20 -11.37 -3.13
C LYS A 48 -7.68 -11.67 -3.40
N THR A 49 -8.19 -12.78 -2.86
CA THR A 49 -9.59 -13.19 -3.04
C THR A 49 -10.55 -12.22 -2.35
N THR A 50 -10.27 -11.86 -1.09
CA THR A 50 -11.14 -10.97 -0.30
C THR A 50 -11.18 -9.54 -0.86
N LEU A 51 -10.05 -9.05 -1.37
CA LEU A 51 -9.95 -7.70 -1.95
C LEU A 51 -10.37 -7.63 -3.42
N GLY A 52 -10.49 -8.78 -4.10
CA GLY A 52 -10.80 -8.87 -5.53
C GLY A 52 -9.81 -8.16 -6.45
N SER A 53 -8.63 -7.78 -5.94
CA SER A 53 -7.63 -6.99 -6.65
C SER A 53 -6.23 -7.21 -6.05
N GLY A 54 -5.21 -6.74 -6.76
CA GLY A 54 -3.81 -6.90 -6.39
C GLY A 54 -3.14 -8.11 -7.05
N THR A 55 -1.81 -8.11 -6.96
CA THR A 55 -0.93 -9.07 -7.63
C THR A 55 -0.08 -9.77 -6.59
N ILE A 56 0.13 -11.08 -6.77
CA ILE A 56 1.10 -11.84 -5.97
C ILE A 56 2.31 -12.11 -6.84
N THR A 57 3.47 -11.70 -6.38
CA THR A 57 4.75 -11.96 -7.02
C THR A 57 5.62 -12.84 -6.12
N ARG A 58 6.50 -13.65 -6.73
CA ARG A 58 7.47 -14.47 -6.01
C ARG A 58 8.78 -13.70 -5.91
N LYS A 59 9.39 -13.66 -4.72
CA LYS A 59 10.76 -13.18 -4.57
C LYS A 59 11.74 -14.28 -4.98
N THR A 60 12.77 -13.90 -5.73
CA THR A 60 13.85 -14.81 -6.11
C THR A 60 14.53 -15.33 -4.86
N ASN A 61 14.56 -16.65 -4.72
CA ASN A 61 15.26 -17.33 -3.62
C ASN A 61 16.64 -17.77 -4.11
N TYR A 62 17.67 -17.03 -3.70
CA TYR A 62 19.06 -17.29 -4.10
C TYR A 62 19.70 -18.45 -3.33
N ASN A 63 19.08 -18.92 -2.23
CA ASN A 63 19.60 -20.04 -1.43
C ASN A 63 18.45 -20.90 -0.89
N LYS A 64 17.97 -21.82 -1.75
CA LYS A 64 16.81 -22.69 -1.47
C LYS A 64 17.04 -23.67 -0.32
N GLU A 65 18.28 -24.04 -0.02
CA GLU A 65 18.60 -24.94 1.09
C GLU A 65 18.42 -24.25 2.44
N LYS A 66 18.66 -22.93 2.50
CA LYS A 66 18.62 -22.16 3.75
C LYS A 66 17.34 -21.35 3.95
N HIS A 67 16.65 -20.99 2.87
CA HIS A 67 15.52 -20.07 2.94
C HIS A 67 14.27 -20.65 2.30
N LYS A 68 13.12 -20.41 2.94
CA LYS A 68 11.82 -20.69 2.36
C LYS A 68 11.54 -19.72 1.22
N ASP A 69 10.77 -20.18 0.25
CA ASP A 69 10.24 -19.29 -0.79
C ASP A 69 9.35 -18.21 -0.16
N CYS A 70 9.52 -16.98 -0.64
CA CYS A 70 8.80 -15.84 -0.15
C CYS A 70 8.00 -15.19 -1.28
N TYR A 71 6.81 -14.73 -0.96
CA TYR A 71 5.89 -14.11 -1.88
C TYR A 71 5.47 -12.75 -1.36
N THR A 72 5.03 -11.89 -2.26
CA THR A 72 4.58 -10.54 -1.93
C THR A 72 3.26 -10.28 -2.62
N PHE A 73 2.22 -10.00 -1.83
CA PHE A 73 0.97 -9.41 -2.31
C PHE A 73 1.15 -7.90 -2.41
N VAL A 74 0.73 -7.30 -3.53
CA VAL A 74 0.82 -5.87 -3.79
C VAL A 74 -0.50 -5.37 -4.35
N ILE A 75 -1.03 -4.29 -3.79
CA ILE A 75 -2.20 -3.55 -4.27
C ILE A 75 -1.83 -2.08 -4.41
N CYS A 76 -2.20 -1.47 -5.54
CA CYS A 76 -1.75 -0.14 -5.92
C CYS A 76 -2.91 0.80 -6.26
N TYR A 77 -2.59 2.09 -6.44
CA TYR A 77 -3.49 3.12 -6.96
C TYR A 77 -4.80 3.23 -6.15
N ASP A 78 -5.94 3.36 -6.83
CA ASP A 78 -7.25 3.56 -6.21
C ASP A 78 -7.70 2.36 -5.38
N SER A 79 -7.29 1.16 -5.77
CA SER A 79 -7.56 -0.06 -5.00
C SER A 79 -6.83 -0.03 -3.65
N ALA A 80 -5.61 0.50 -3.60
CA ALA A 80 -4.90 0.71 -2.34
C ALA A 80 -5.59 1.77 -1.48
N ILE A 81 -6.04 2.89 -2.06
CA ILE A 81 -6.77 3.94 -1.31
C ILE A 81 -8.08 3.38 -0.74
N LYS A 82 -8.81 2.58 -1.52
CA LYS A 82 -10.04 1.92 -1.07
C LYS A 82 -9.77 0.99 0.11
N LEU A 83 -8.75 0.13 0.00
CA LEU A 83 -8.32 -0.72 1.10
C LEU A 83 -7.97 0.10 2.35
N LEU A 84 -7.19 1.17 2.21
CA LEU A 84 -6.80 2.03 3.33
C LEU A 84 -8.01 2.65 4.02
N LYS A 85 -9.02 3.12 3.28
CA LYS A 85 -10.27 3.63 3.86
C LYS A 85 -11.01 2.57 4.65
N ASP A 86 -11.07 1.34 4.14
CA ASP A 86 -11.77 0.23 4.77
C ASP A 86 -11.09 -0.22 6.08
N ILE A 87 -9.74 -0.22 6.13
CA ILE A 87 -8.98 -0.73 7.29
C ILE A 87 -8.57 0.36 8.29
N TYR A 88 -8.58 1.64 7.90
CA TYR A 88 -8.09 2.76 8.71
C TYR A 88 -8.63 2.77 10.16
N PRO A 89 -9.92 2.50 10.42
CA PRO A 89 -10.45 2.47 11.79
C PRO A 89 -9.83 1.38 12.67
N TYR A 90 -9.27 0.34 12.05
CA TYR A 90 -8.74 -0.86 12.70
C TYR A 90 -7.21 -0.89 12.81
N LEU A 91 -6.51 0.07 12.18
CA LEU A 91 -5.06 0.17 12.29
C LEU A 91 -4.64 0.61 13.71
N ILE A 92 -3.67 -0.12 14.26
CA ILE A 92 -3.10 0.06 15.60
C ILE A 92 -1.73 0.74 15.51
N ILE A 93 -0.91 0.39 14.52
CA ILE A 93 0.43 0.97 14.40
C ILE A 93 0.32 2.43 13.94
N GLU A 94 0.64 3.37 14.84
CA GLU A 94 0.46 4.81 14.63
C GLU A 94 1.13 5.34 13.37
N THR A 95 2.32 4.83 13.02
CA THR A 95 3.04 5.24 11.81
C THR A 95 2.29 4.82 10.54
N LYS A 96 1.69 3.63 10.53
CA LYS A 96 0.85 3.12 9.43
C LYS A 96 -0.48 3.87 9.38
N LYS A 97 -1.08 4.17 10.53
CA LYS A 97 -2.30 4.96 10.65
C LYS A 97 -2.12 6.38 10.10
N LEU A 98 -1.02 7.04 10.44
CA LEU A 98 -0.68 8.36 9.93
C LEU A 98 -0.45 8.35 8.42
N ARG A 99 0.31 7.38 7.90
CA ARG A 99 0.51 7.20 6.45
C ARG A 99 -0.81 6.96 5.72
N ALA A 100 -1.67 6.09 6.27
CA ALA A 100 -2.98 5.81 5.71
C ALA A 100 -3.83 7.09 5.66
N LYS A 101 -3.89 7.84 6.76
CA LYS A 101 -4.64 9.10 6.84
C LYS A 101 -4.17 10.11 5.79
N MET A 102 -2.87 10.34 5.67
CA MET A 102 -2.31 11.25 4.67
C MET A 102 -2.71 10.86 3.24
N ILE A 103 -2.66 9.55 2.90
CA ILE A 103 -3.07 9.07 1.59
C ILE A 103 -4.59 9.28 1.37
N ILE A 104 -5.41 8.96 2.37
CA ILE A 104 -6.87 9.05 2.28
C ILE A 104 -7.31 10.51 2.08
N ASP A 105 -6.73 11.43 2.85
CA ASP A 105 -7.20 12.81 2.94
C ASP A 105 -6.62 13.69 1.82
N GLU A 106 -5.35 13.49 1.44
CA GLU A 106 -4.61 14.47 0.63
C GLU A 106 -4.30 13.98 -0.80
N TYR A 107 -4.01 12.68 -0.99
CA TYR A 107 -3.40 12.18 -2.24
C TYR A 107 -4.21 12.50 -3.50
N LYS A 108 -5.54 12.35 -3.43
CA LYS A 108 -6.44 12.57 -4.57
C LYS A 108 -6.55 14.05 -4.96
N ALA A 109 -6.51 14.95 -3.98
CA ALA A 109 -6.53 16.39 -4.24
C ALA A 109 -5.26 16.86 -4.98
N LEU A 110 -4.14 16.17 -4.75
CA LEU A 110 -2.84 16.46 -5.34
C LEU A 110 -2.57 15.69 -6.64
N THR A 111 -3.54 14.91 -7.14
CA THR A 111 -3.33 14.03 -8.31
C THR A 111 -4.43 14.27 -9.35
N PRO A 112 -4.15 15.06 -10.41
CA PRO A 112 -5.10 15.34 -11.47
C PRO A 112 -5.38 14.07 -12.28
N ARG A 113 -6.65 13.85 -12.63
CA ARG A 113 -7.09 12.66 -13.37
C ARG A 113 -6.48 12.52 -14.77
N ASN A 114 -6.20 13.65 -15.42
CA ASN A 114 -5.63 13.70 -16.78
C ASN A 114 -4.09 13.64 -16.79
N GLY A 115 -3.45 13.56 -15.62
CA GLY A 115 -1.99 13.56 -15.49
C GLY A 115 -1.30 14.88 -15.83
N ARG A 116 -2.05 15.96 -16.06
CA ARG A 116 -1.48 17.29 -16.33
C ARG A 116 -1.38 18.08 -15.04
N TYR A 117 -0.15 18.33 -14.60
CA TYR A 117 0.14 19.10 -13.40
C TYR A 117 0.46 20.54 -13.77
N SER A 118 -0.06 21.49 -12.98
CA SER A 118 0.53 22.83 -12.91
C SER A 118 1.78 22.78 -12.03
N ASP A 119 2.66 23.76 -12.18
CA ASP A 119 3.88 23.87 -11.36
C ASP A 119 3.54 23.94 -9.86
N GLU A 120 2.50 24.69 -9.50
CA GLU A 120 2.00 24.78 -8.12
C GLU A 120 1.54 23.41 -7.57
N LEU A 121 0.78 22.66 -8.36
CA LEU A 121 0.28 21.35 -7.93
C LEU A 121 1.42 20.33 -7.80
N LEU A 122 2.43 20.46 -8.66
CA LEU A 122 3.61 19.62 -8.62
C LEU A 122 4.43 19.89 -7.36
N GLU A 123 4.64 21.15 -7.00
CA GLU A 123 5.33 21.54 -5.77
C GLU A 123 4.62 20.98 -4.54
N ARG A 124 3.30 21.20 -4.43
CA ARG A 124 2.48 20.64 -3.34
C ARG A 124 2.53 19.11 -3.28
N LYS A 125 2.63 18.44 -4.43
CA LYS A 125 2.80 16.98 -4.49
C LYS A 125 4.18 16.54 -3.98
N TYR A 126 5.24 17.29 -4.28
CA TYR A 126 6.56 17.02 -3.74
C TYR A 126 6.62 17.23 -2.22
N GLU A 127 6.05 18.33 -1.72
CA GLU A 127 5.95 18.59 -0.28
C GLU A 127 5.19 17.47 0.45
N PHE A 128 4.06 17.03 -0.12
CA PHE A 128 3.30 15.88 0.39
C PHE A 128 4.16 14.62 0.46
N TYR A 129 4.89 14.30 -0.61
CA TYR A 129 5.76 13.13 -0.66
C TYR A 129 6.89 13.20 0.37
N GLU A 130 7.52 14.35 0.55
CA GLU A 130 8.59 14.54 1.53
C GLU A 130 8.06 14.46 2.97
N ARG A 131 6.88 15.02 3.27
CA ARG A 131 6.21 14.82 4.56
C ARG A 131 5.92 13.34 4.80
N PHE A 132 5.39 12.64 3.80
CA PHE A 132 5.08 11.20 3.91
C PHE A 132 6.33 10.36 4.24
N ARG A 133 7.46 10.65 3.59
CA ARG A 133 8.73 9.93 3.81
C ARG A 133 9.34 10.14 5.19
N LYS A 134 9.07 11.29 5.82
CA LYS A 134 9.58 11.62 7.15
C LYS A 134 8.88 10.85 8.27
N ILE A 135 7.75 10.20 8.00
CA ILE A 135 7.08 9.32 8.97
C ILE A 135 7.94 8.07 9.17
N LYS A 136 8.61 8.01 10.32
CA LYS A 136 9.39 6.85 10.79
C LYS A 136 8.49 5.93 11.60
#